data_AF-A0A2N2IYI3-F1
#
_entry.id   AF-A0A2N2IYI3-F1
#
_cell.length_a   1.000
_cell.length_b   1.000
_cell.length_c   1.000
_cell.angle_alpha   90.00
_cell.angle_beta   90.00
_cell.angle_gamma   90.00
#
_symmetry.space_group_name_H-M   'P 1'
#
loop_
_entity.id
_entity.type
_entity.pdbx_description
1 polymer ?
#
loop_
_entity_poly.entity_id
_entity_poly.type
_entity_poly.pdbx_seq_one_letter_code
_entity_poly.pdbx_strand_id
1 'polypeptide(L)'
;MLRRCALFVLVVCPACETFKADPSPTVGASASAVPTMDPCVELRARFRQLHEAAGMHCTANTDCTCGPGGIDPAGCGQIMNRESAERLLPLYREVAKRCGLDRRCAPSRCLAACQNGTCTRLSDTPDVALPRSPVP
;
A
#
# COMPACT_ATOMS: atom_id res chain seq x y z
N MET A 1 -16.68 -41.90 10.29
CA MET A 1 -15.66 -42.08 9.24
C MET A 1 -14.55 -41.07 9.50
N LEU A 2 -13.65 -41.36 10.43
CA LEU A 2 -12.28 -41.89 10.22
C LEU A 2 -11.38 -41.05 9.28
N ARG A 3 -10.48 -40.30 9.92
CA ARG A 3 -9.03 -40.13 9.63
C ARG A 3 -8.59 -39.78 8.19
N ARG A 4 -7.85 -38.67 8.07
CA ARG A 4 -6.43 -38.60 7.63
C ARG A 4 -5.97 -37.14 7.67
N CYS A 5 -5.13 -36.77 8.63
CA CYS A 5 -3.67 -36.87 8.64
C CYS A 5 -2.98 -35.72 7.90
N ALA A 6 -2.19 -34.99 8.69
CA ALA A 6 -1.28 -33.92 8.34
C ALA A 6 -0.32 -34.27 7.21
N LEU A 7 0.15 -33.24 6.50
CA LEU A 7 1.52 -33.21 5.98
C LEU A 7 2.05 -31.77 6.03
N PHE A 8 2.62 -31.43 7.19
CA PHE A 8 3.53 -30.30 7.35
C PHE A 8 4.85 -30.72 6.70
N VAL A 9 5.13 -30.27 5.48
CA VAL A 9 6.44 -30.47 4.85
C VAL A 9 7.35 -29.33 5.33
N LEU A 10 8.00 -29.58 6.47
CA LEU A 10 9.20 -28.87 6.88
C LEU A 10 10.32 -29.24 5.89
N VAL A 11 10.52 -28.41 4.86
CA VAL A 11 11.73 -28.48 4.04
C VAL A 11 12.88 -27.92 4.88
N VAL A 12 13.54 -28.83 5.59
CA VAL A 12 14.84 -28.61 6.23
C VAL A 12 15.86 -28.47 5.11
N CYS A 13 16.45 -27.29 4.92
CA CYS A 13 17.65 -27.12 4.09
C CYS A 13 18.86 -27.67 4.87
N PRO A 14 19.51 -28.76 4.41
CA PRO A 14 20.75 -29.25 4.99
C PRO A 14 21.92 -28.64 4.22
N ALA A 15 22.26 -27.39 4.52
CA ALA A 15 23.52 -26.78 4.06
C ALA A 15 24.02 -25.79 5.12
N CYS A 16 24.33 -26.31 6.31
CA CYS A 16 25.31 -25.70 7.19
C CYS A 16 26.68 -25.97 6.58
N GLU A 17 27.16 -25.07 5.72
CA GLU A 17 28.56 -25.07 5.30
C GLU A 17 29.40 -24.36 6.36
N THR A 18 30.41 -25.09 6.82
CA THR A 18 31.45 -24.72 7.76
C THR A 18 32.20 -23.48 7.27
N PHE A 19 31.81 -22.30 7.72
CA PHE A 19 32.56 -21.06 7.47
C PHE A 19 33.82 -21.04 8.34
N LYS A 20 34.96 -21.25 7.69
CA LYS A 20 36.31 -21.11 8.23
C LYS A 20 36.53 -19.64 8.59
N ALA A 21 36.73 -19.36 9.87
CA ALA A 21 37.01 -18.02 10.37
C ALA A 21 38.42 -17.58 9.95
N ASP A 22 38.49 -16.56 9.10
CA ASP A 22 39.73 -15.84 8.75
C ASP A 22 39.85 -14.59 9.63
N PRO A 23 41.04 -14.22 10.13
CA PRO A 23 41.23 -13.10 11.05
C PRO A 23 40.91 -11.74 10.41
N SER A 24 40.15 -10.95 11.16
CA SER A 24 39.63 -9.61 10.85
C SER A 24 40.59 -8.67 10.13
N PRO A 25 40.19 -8.07 9.00
CA PRO A 25 40.72 -6.76 8.63
C PRO A 25 40.12 -5.72 9.57
N THR A 26 40.98 -5.08 10.39
CA THR A 26 40.66 -3.83 11.09
C THR A 26 40.57 -2.74 10.03
N VAL A 27 39.42 -2.65 9.37
CA VAL A 27 39.13 -1.53 8.47
C VAL A 27 38.66 -0.39 9.35
N GLY A 28 39.51 0.63 9.49
CA GLY A 28 39.14 1.87 10.16
C GLY A 28 37.82 2.36 9.59
N ALA A 29 36.79 2.37 10.44
CA ALA A 29 35.48 2.89 10.12
C ALA A 29 35.61 4.38 9.88
N SER A 30 36.01 4.74 8.66
CA SER A 30 35.82 6.07 8.14
C SER A 30 34.31 6.24 8.03
N ALA A 31 33.73 6.86 9.06
CA ALA A 31 32.33 7.22 9.10
C ALA A 31 32.11 8.27 8.01
N SER A 32 31.93 7.80 6.78
CA SER A 32 31.34 8.59 5.71
C SER A 32 30.03 9.12 6.28
N ALA A 33 30.01 10.43 6.54
CA ALA A 33 28.82 11.11 7.02
C ALA A 33 27.71 10.84 6.00
N VAL A 34 26.81 9.90 6.33
CA VAL A 34 25.66 9.59 5.49
C VAL A 34 24.87 10.90 5.41
N PRO A 35 24.68 11.47 4.21
CA PRO A 35 23.89 12.68 4.08
C PRO A 35 22.53 12.39 4.70
N THR A 36 22.21 13.07 5.78
CA THR A 36 20.98 12.86 6.52
C THR A 36 19.89 13.51 5.67
N MET A 37 19.24 12.71 4.82
CA MET A 37 18.09 13.19 4.06
C MET A 37 17.02 13.67 5.04
N ASP A 38 16.34 14.75 4.67
CA ASP A 38 15.20 15.25 5.42
C ASP A 38 14.18 14.10 5.57
N PRO A 39 13.77 13.73 6.80
CA PRO A 39 12.86 12.62 7.03
C PRO A 39 11.51 12.81 6.31
N CYS A 40 11.09 14.04 6.05
CA CYS A 40 9.89 14.32 5.27
C CYS A 40 10.05 14.00 3.79
N VAL A 41 11.26 14.18 3.22
CA VAL A 41 11.55 13.78 1.84
C VAL A 41 11.44 12.27 1.69
N GLU A 42 12.02 11.50 2.64
CA GLU A 42 11.94 10.04 2.62
C GLU A 42 10.51 9.52 2.78
N LEU A 43 9.75 10.07 3.75
CA LEU A 43 8.36 9.66 3.98
C LEU A 43 7.48 9.94 2.76
N ARG A 44 7.65 11.10 2.13
CA ARG A 44 6.93 11.47 0.89
C ARG A 44 7.32 10.59 -0.28
N ALA A 45 8.60 10.27 -0.42
CA ALA A 45 9.08 9.35 -1.46
C ALA A 45 8.49 7.94 -1.28
N ARG A 46 8.45 7.42 -0.04
CA ARG A 46 7.82 6.13 0.27
C ARG A 46 6.31 6.14 -0.01
N PHE A 47 5.63 7.22 0.37
CA PHE A 47 4.21 7.39 0.05
C PHE A 47 3.97 7.38 -1.46
N ARG A 48 4.76 8.14 -2.23
CA ARG A 48 4.69 8.18 -3.70
C ARG A 48 4.89 6.80 -4.32
N GLN A 49 5.94 6.07 -3.91
CA GLN A 49 6.23 4.73 -4.42
C GLN A 49 5.07 3.77 -4.18
N LEU A 50 4.48 3.77 -2.98
CA LEU A 50 3.32 2.91 -2.68
C LEU A 50 2.05 3.37 -3.40
N HIS A 51 1.89 4.66 -3.64
CA HIS A 51 0.77 5.20 -4.39
C HIS A 51 0.87 4.82 -5.88
N GLU A 52 2.06 4.89 -6.47
CA GLU A 52 2.31 4.45 -7.86
C GLU A 52 2.15 2.94 -8.02
N ALA A 53 2.49 2.16 -6.99
CA ALA A 53 2.25 0.72 -6.94
C ALA A 53 0.83 0.32 -6.52
N ALA A 54 -0.06 1.29 -6.28
CA ALA A 54 -1.42 1.02 -5.84
C ALA A 54 -2.22 0.29 -6.93
N GLY A 55 -2.92 -0.77 -6.54
CA GLY A 55 -3.72 -1.55 -7.45
C GLY A 55 -5.07 -0.90 -7.74
N MET A 56 -5.53 -1.08 -8.98
CA MET A 56 -6.86 -0.66 -9.41
C MET A 56 -7.81 -1.85 -9.60
N HIS A 57 -7.33 -3.09 -9.48
CA HIS A 57 -8.14 -4.28 -9.74
C HIS A 57 -9.16 -4.54 -8.64
N CYS A 58 -10.34 -5.01 -9.04
CA CYS A 58 -11.46 -5.33 -8.14
C CYS A 58 -12.31 -6.47 -8.68
N THR A 59 -13.07 -7.10 -7.78
CA THR A 59 -14.09 -8.10 -8.10
C THR A 59 -15.50 -7.62 -7.77
N ALA A 60 -15.62 -6.76 -6.76
CA ALA A 60 -16.87 -6.16 -6.31
C ALA A 60 -16.70 -4.67 -5.99
N ASN A 61 -17.81 -3.93 -5.96
CA ASN A 61 -17.81 -2.50 -5.60
C ASN A 61 -17.18 -2.24 -4.22
N THR A 62 -17.32 -3.19 -3.30
CA THR A 62 -16.75 -3.13 -1.95
C THR A 62 -15.22 -3.18 -1.95
N ASP A 63 -14.59 -3.63 -3.03
CA ASP A 63 -13.13 -3.70 -3.13
C ASP A 63 -12.54 -2.34 -3.50
N CYS A 64 -13.37 -1.38 -3.90
CA CYS A 64 -12.95 -0.06 -4.33
C CYS A 64 -13.18 0.98 -3.23
N THR A 65 -12.28 1.94 -3.14
CA THR A 65 -12.36 3.05 -2.20
C THR A 65 -11.63 4.28 -2.73
N CYS A 66 -11.68 5.39 -2.00
CA CYS A 66 -10.72 6.46 -2.18
C CYS A 66 -9.56 6.32 -1.23
N GLY A 67 -8.36 6.41 -1.78
CA GLY A 67 -7.15 6.61 -1.02
C GLY A 67 -7.11 8.01 -0.38
N PRO A 68 -6.24 8.20 0.60
CA PRO A 68 -6.05 9.50 1.23
C PRO A 68 -5.52 10.55 0.24
N GLY A 69 -5.94 11.80 0.42
CA GLY A 69 -5.54 12.94 -0.41
C GLY A 69 -4.80 14.02 0.38
N GLY A 70 -4.23 14.98 -0.35
CA GLY A 70 -3.48 16.10 0.21
C GLY A 70 -1.97 15.96 0.15
N ILE A 71 -1.44 14.90 -0.45
CA ILE A 71 -0.01 14.67 -0.69
C ILE A 71 0.20 14.47 -2.20
N ASP A 72 1.20 15.10 -2.79
CA ASP A 72 1.59 14.88 -4.19
C ASP A 72 2.17 13.45 -4.38
N PRO A 73 1.77 12.68 -5.43
CA PRO A 73 0.89 13.06 -6.55
C PRO A 73 -0.59 12.69 -6.36
N ALA A 74 -1.01 12.24 -5.17
CA ALA A 74 -2.38 11.78 -4.91
C ALA A 74 -3.45 12.89 -5.02
N GLY A 75 -3.05 14.17 -5.11
CA GLY A 75 -3.97 15.29 -5.30
C GLY A 75 -4.98 15.40 -4.15
N CYS A 76 -6.28 15.29 -4.44
CA CYS A 76 -7.33 15.25 -3.43
C CYS A 76 -7.95 13.86 -3.18
N GLY A 77 -7.12 12.84 -3.33
CA GLY A 77 -7.51 11.45 -3.18
C GLY A 77 -7.83 10.85 -4.54
N GLN A 78 -7.37 9.63 -4.74
CA GLN A 78 -7.59 8.86 -5.96
C GLN A 78 -8.42 7.62 -5.66
N ILE A 79 -9.20 7.18 -6.64
CA ILE A 79 -9.87 5.89 -6.59
C ILE A 79 -8.79 4.82 -6.67
N MET A 80 -8.88 3.80 -5.83
CA MET A 80 -7.98 2.64 -5.85
C MET A 80 -8.68 1.46 -5.18
N ASN A 81 -8.04 0.29 -5.21
CA ASN A 81 -8.53 -0.82 -4.41
C ASN A 81 -8.31 -0.56 -2.90
N ARG A 82 -9.13 -1.22 -2.08
CA ARG A 82 -9.16 -1.03 -0.64
C ARG A 82 -7.84 -1.44 0.03
N GLU A 83 -7.26 -2.54 -0.42
CA GLU A 83 -5.99 -3.05 0.11
C GLU A 83 -4.84 -2.03 -0.05
N SER A 84 -4.73 -1.38 -1.22
CA SER A 84 -3.74 -0.33 -1.44
C SER A 84 -4.01 0.91 -0.60
N ALA A 85 -5.28 1.31 -0.44
CA ALA A 85 -5.64 2.42 0.43
C ALA A 85 -5.29 2.15 1.91
N GLU A 86 -5.52 0.93 2.40
CA GLU A 86 -5.17 0.51 3.76
C GLU A 86 -3.66 0.53 3.99
N ARG A 87 -2.86 0.12 2.99
CA ARG A 87 -1.39 0.20 3.04
C ARG A 87 -0.87 1.63 3.02
N LEU A 88 -1.53 2.55 2.31
CA LEU A 88 -1.14 3.97 2.25
C LEU A 88 -1.50 4.74 3.51
N LEU A 89 -2.59 4.36 4.19
CA LEU A 89 -3.13 5.09 5.33
C LEU A 89 -2.14 5.35 6.49
N PRO A 90 -1.31 4.39 6.96
CA PRO A 90 -0.35 4.67 8.02
C PRO A 90 0.71 5.70 7.59
N LEU A 91 1.26 5.59 6.38
CA LEU A 91 2.22 6.56 5.86
C LEU A 91 1.60 7.94 5.66
N TYR A 92 0.37 7.99 5.14
CA TYR A 92 -0.39 9.23 5.03
C TYR A 92 -0.51 9.94 6.39
N ARG A 93 -0.92 9.22 7.43
CA ARG A 93 -1.07 9.78 8.78
C ARG A 93 0.26 10.30 9.32
N GLU A 94 1.35 9.59 9.05
CA GLU A 94 2.67 10.02 9.46
C GLU A 94 3.13 11.28 8.73
N VAL A 95 2.99 11.33 7.39
CA VAL A 95 3.29 12.53 6.60
C VAL A 95 2.43 13.70 7.05
N ALA A 96 1.11 13.52 7.19
CA ALA A 96 0.19 14.56 7.61
C ALA A 96 0.56 15.15 8.98
N LYS A 97 0.96 14.28 9.92
CA LYS A 97 1.32 14.69 11.29
C LYS A 97 2.68 15.37 11.36
N ARG A 98 3.69 14.86 10.65
CA ARG A 98 5.09 15.30 10.79
C ARG A 98 5.50 16.38 9.79
N CYS A 99 4.95 16.30 8.58
CA CYS A 99 5.39 17.08 7.43
C CYS A 99 4.29 18.01 6.89
N GLY A 100 3.06 17.87 7.39
CA GLY A 100 1.89 18.53 6.85
C GLY A 100 1.45 17.97 5.49
N LEU A 101 0.36 18.54 4.99
CA LEU A 101 -0.21 18.20 3.68
C LEU A 101 0.16 19.30 2.67
N ASP A 102 0.40 18.90 1.42
CA ASP A 102 0.64 19.83 0.30
C ASP A 102 -0.62 20.60 -0.08
N ARG A 103 -1.78 19.98 0.15
CA ARG A 103 -3.08 20.57 -0.19
C ARG A 103 -4.12 20.25 0.87
N ARG A 104 -4.95 21.24 1.18
CA ARG A 104 -6.18 21.04 1.93
C ARG A 104 -7.30 20.69 0.96
N CYS A 105 -7.80 19.48 1.07
CA CYS A 105 -8.88 19.00 0.23
C CYS A 105 -10.20 19.11 0.99
N ALA A 106 -11.25 19.55 0.29
CA ALA A 106 -12.59 19.47 0.84
C ALA A 106 -12.97 17.99 1.05
N PRO A 107 -13.80 17.67 2.05
CA PRO A 107 -14.37 16.34 2.20
C PRO A 107 -15.15 16.00 0.92
N SER A 108 -14.55 15.18 0.08
CA SER A 108 -15.17 14.68 -1.15
C SER A 108 -16.05 13.49 -0.80
N ARG A 109 -17.27 13.45 -1.36
CA ARG A 109 -18.03 12.21 -1.42
C ARG A 109 -17.38 11.31 -2.46
N CYS A 110 -16.42 10.51 -2.00
CA CYS A 110 -15.86 9.48 -2.83
C CYS A 110 -16.93 8.43 -3.15
N LEU A 111 -17.28 8.32 -4.42
CA LEU A 111 -18.08 7.23 -4.93
C LEU A 111 -17.19 6.38 -5.84
N ALA A 112 -16.74 5.25 -5.30
CA ALA A 112 -15.93 4.27 -6.00
C ALA A 112 -16.77 3.03 -6.32
N ALA A 113 -16.61 2.49 -7.52
CA ALA A 113 -17.22 1.23 -7.92
C ALA A 113 -16.26 0.38 -8.72
N CYS A 114 -16.55 -0.92 -8.78
CA CYS A 114 -15.86 -1.85 -9.63
C CYS A 114 -16.56 -1.92 -11.00
N GLN A 115 -15.88 -1.46 -12.04
CA GLN A 115 -16.38 -1.52 -13.42
C GLN A 115 -15.36 -2.27 -14.27
N ASN A 116 -15.80 -3.37 -14.90
CA ASN A 116 -14.95 -4.20 -15.75
C ASN A 116 -13.63 -4.65 -15.05
N GLY A 117 -13.74 -5.04 -13.78
CA GLY A 117 -12.59 -5.49 -12.98
C GLY A 117 -11.61 -4.38 -12.55
N THR A 118 -11.99 -3.10 -12.73
CA THR A 118 -11.17 -1.93 -12.36
C THR A 118 -11.98 -0.96 -11.50
N CYS A 119 -11.36 -0.40 -10.47
CA CYS A 119 -11.94 0.61 -9.62
C CYS A 119 -12.02 1.94 -10.37
N THR A 120 -13.22 2.49 -10.51
CA THR A 120 -13.46 3.77 -11.19
C THR A 120 -14.29 4.70 -10.31
N ARG A 121 -14.25 6.00 -10.61
CA ARG A 121 -15.13 6.97 -9.99
C ARG A 121 -16.52 6.80 -10.61
N LEU A 122 -17.53 6.58 -9.77
CA LEU A 122 -18.92 6.87 -10.10
C LEU A 122 -19.03 8.38 -10.25
N SER A 123 -18.69 8.87 -11.43
CA SER A 123 -19.07 10.21 -11.85
C SER A 123 -20.60 10.23 -11.94
N ASP A 124 -21.24 11.38 -11.80
CA ASP A 124 -22.70 11.57 -11.91
C ASP A 124 -23.27 11.12 -13.28
N THR A 125 -23.18 9.84 -13.62
CA THR A 125 -23.89 9.25 -14.75
C THR A 125 -25.31 9.02 -14.29
N PRO A 126 -26.30 9.69 -14.90
CA PRO A 126 -27.70 9.35 -14.68
C PRO A 126 -27.91 7.89 -15.11
N ASP A 127 -28.57 7.10 -14.25
CA ASP A 127 -29.20 5.83 -14.63
C ASP A 127 -28.33 4.63 -15.03
N VAL A 128 -27.21 4.37 -14.34
CA VAL A 128 -26.79 2.96 -14.19
C VAL A 128 -27.44 2.41 -12.92
N ALA A 129 -28.63 1.84 -13.09
CA ALA A 129 -29.35 1.15 -12.03
C ALA A 129 -28.40 0.15 -11.35
N LEU A 130 -28.03 0.43 -10.11
CA LEU A 130 -27.31 -0.51 -9.26
C LEU A 130 -28.06 -1.85 -9.31
N PRO A 131 -27.41 -2.98 -9.65
CA PRO A 131 -28.06 -4.27 -9.56
C PRO A 131 -28.50 -4.42 -8.10
N ARG A 132 -29.82 -4.35 -7.88
CA ARG A 132 -30.41 -4.61 -6.57
C ARG A 132 -29.95 -5.99 -6.18
N SER A 133 -29.14 -6.09 -5.13
CA SER A 133 -28.81 -7.39 -4.55
C SER A 133 -30.11 -8.13 -4.28
N PRO A 134 -30.24 -9.41 -4.69
CA PRO A 134 -31.40 -10.19 -4.32
C PRO A 134 -31.45 -10.26 -2.79
N VAL A 135 -32.52 -9.71 -2.22
CA VAL A 135 -32.82 -9.88 -0.79
C VAL A 135 -33.19 -11.36 -0.61
N PRO A 136 -32.56 -12.09 0.32
CA PRO A 136 -32.87 -13.50 0.59
C PRO A 136 -34.26 -13.69 1.18
#